data_AF-A0A4R6QA80-F1
#
_entry.id   AF-A0A4R6QA80-F1
#
_cell.length_a   1.000
_cell.length_b   1.000
_cell.length_c   1.000
_cell.angle_alpha   90.00
_cell.angle_beta   90.00
_cell.angle_gamma   90.00
#
_symmetry.space_group_name_H-M   'P 1'
#
loop_
_entity.id
_entity.type
_entity.pdbx_description
1 polymer ?
#
loop_
_entity_poly.entity_id
_entity_poly.type
_entity_poly.pdbx_seq_one_letter_code
_entity_poly.pdbx_strand_id
1 'polypeptide(L)'
;MILYFRLLKESFGFAMNALRNNKLRTMLSLLGVTIGIFSIIAVLAAVDSLDKKIKADLSSLDKNTMYLKSQPFGPSEIPYWKREQFPEVNYEEFQYLKNNLKNVENLCYQYFMFSRESIKYEGKTVSDLNVVPVTHEFADIQRMEINNGRFFNEAESNAASGVIVLGYTIAEGLFGDIDPVGKSVRIYGKNLKVIGVTKKKGQSMGLGDSDDDSVFLPVNFLRRLFGDNGKNFLPVIVIKPEKEADVDAVKGEITQKIRNYRGVKQGEIDNFFLDILSGFTDMIDGVIGSLEAGGWMISGFSLLVGGFGIANIMFVSVKERTNLIGIQKSLGAKNKFILFQFLFEAIILCVIGGMIGLFLVWIIAMILSSVLDFEFVLGLGNIILGTGLAAVIGLISGILPAISASQLDPVEAIRSGM
;
A
#
# COMPACT_ATOMS: atom_id res chain seq x y z
N MET A 1 21.51 -1.05 43.71
CA MET A 1 20.37 -1.56 42.91
C MET A 1 19.03 -1.49 43.65
N ILE A 2 18.93 -1.97 44.89
CA ILE A 2 17.68 -1.97 45.70
C ILE A 2 17.11 -0.56 45.93
N LEU A 3 17.97 0.44 46.11
CA LEU A 3 17.54 1.82 46.38
C LEU A 3 16.82 2.47 45.19
N TYR A 4 17.27 2.18 43.95
CA TYR A 4 16.63 2.66 42.72
C TYR A 4 15.27 2.00 42.48
N PHE A 5 15.15 0.70 42.77
CA PHE A 5 13.87 -0.01 42.70
C PHE A 5 12.84 0.54 43.70
N ARG A 6 13.29 0.90 44.91
CA ARG A 6 12.42 1.51 45.93
C ARG A 6 11.95 2.90 45.50
N LEU A 7 12.85 3.69 44.93
CA LEU A 7 12.58 5.02 44.35
C LEU A 7 11.57 4.97 43.20
N LEU A 8 11.73 4.00 42.28
CA LEU A 8 10.79 3.75 41.20
C LEU A 8 9.42 3.32 41.71
N LYS A 9 9.38 2.42 42.70
CA LYS A 9 8.13 1.94 43.30
C LYS A 9 7.36 3.06 44.01
N GLU A 10 8.05 3.90 44.78
CA GLU A 10 7.43 5.08 45.41
C GLU A 10 6.97 6.09 44.36
N SER A 11 7.80 6.38 43.35
CA SER A 11 7.45 7.30 42.27
C SER A 11 6.24 6.81 41.46
N PHE A 12 6.10 5.48 41.27
CA PHE A 12 4.92 4.87 40.65
C PHE A 12 3.66 5.07 41.50
N GLY A 13 3.75 4.81 42.81
CA GLY A 13 2.64 5.03 43.74
C GLY A 13 2.19 6.50 43.77
N PHE A 14 3.15 7.43 43.77
CA PHE A 14 2.87 8.87 43.70
C PHE A 14 2.21 9.28 42.38
N ALA A 15 2.75 8.82 41.24
CA ALA A 15 2.17 9.09 39.93
C ALA A 15 0.72 8.57 39.84
N MET A 16 0.44 7.36 40.31
CA MET A 16 -0.91 6.79 40.25
C MET A 16 -1.92 7.54 41.14
N ASN A 17 -1.51 7.98 42.33
CA ASN A 17 -2.36 8.79 43.21
C ASN A 17 -2.60 10.19 42.64
N ALA A 18 -1.57 10.80 42.04
CA ALA A 18 -1.67 12.08 41.35
C ALA A 18 -2.71 12.05 40.22
N LEU A 19 -2.71 10.98 39.43
CA LEU A 19 -3.67 10.76 38.34
C LEU A 19 -5.11 10.59 38.84
N ARG A 20 -5.30 9.99 40.01
CA ARG A 20 -6.64 9.77 40.59
C ARG A 20 -7.27 11.03 41.18
N ASN A 21 -6.46 11.92 41.77
CA ASN A 21 -6.97 13.11 42.45
C ASN A 21 -7.53 14.17 41.49
N ASN A 22 -6.98 14.27 40.27
CA ASN A 22 -7.40 15.29 39.28
C ASN A 22 -7.89 14.66 37.96
N LYS A 23 -8.97 13.87 38.03
CA LYS A 23 -9.52 13.08 36.91
C LYS A 23 -9.73 13.88 35.62
N LEU A 24 -10.28 15.09 35.71
CA LEU A 24 -10.65 15.90 34.54
C LEU A 24 -9.39 16.38 33.79
N ARG A 25 -8.36 16.80 34.53
CA ARG A 25 -7.06 17.17 33.97
C ARG A 25 -6.33 15.97 33.40
N THR A 26 -6.29 14.89 34.15
CA THR A 26 -5.65 13.65 33.71
C THR A 26 -6.27 13.15 32.42
N MET A 27 -7.60 13.17 32.31
CA MET A 27 -8.32 12.83 31.08
C MET A 27 -7.94 13.76 29.91
N LEU A 28 -8.00 15.09 30.09
CA LEU A 28 -7.64 16.04 29.04
C LEU A 28 -6.18 15.89 28.58
N SER A 29 -5.26 15.65 29.51
CA SER A 29 -3.84 15.38 29.23
C SER A 29 -3.66 14.12 28.41
N LEU A 30 -4.26 13.03 28.89
CA LEU A 30 -4.22 11.73 28.23
C LEU A 30 -4.81 11.82 26.84
N LEU A 31 -5.89 12.56 26.65
CA LEU A 31 -6.54 12.70 25.36
C LEU A 31 -5.64 13.39 24.33
N GLY A 32 -4.94 14.48 24.70
CA GLY A 32 -3.98 15.14 23.81
C GLY A 32 -2.82 14.23 23.40
N VAL A 33 -2.25 13.50 24.36
CA VAL A 33 -1.16 12.53 24.11
C VAL A 33 -1.63 11.34 23.30
N THR A 34 -2.81 10.82 23.62
CA THR A 34 -3.45 9.70 22.94
C THR A 34 -3.70 10.06 21.49
N ILE A 35 -4.27 11.23 21.19
CA ILE A 35 -4.52 11.69 19.82
C ILE A 35 -3.20 11.89 19.07
N GLY A 36 -2.19 12.49 19.70
CA GLY A 36 -0.88 12.65 19.07
C GLY A 36 -0.26 11.32 18.65
N ILE A 37 -0.20 10.35 19.59
CA ILE A 37 0.36 9.02 19.35
C ILE A 37 -0.50 8.21 18.36
N PHE A 38 -1.82 8.30 18.49
CA PHE A 38 -2.79 7.72 17.58
C PHE A 38 -2.54 8.17 16.14
N SER A 39 -2.47 9.48 15.89
CA SER A 39 -2.30 10.02 14.53
C SER A 39 -1.03 9.52 13.86
N ILE A 40 0.08 9.43 14.61
CA ILE A 40 1.37 8.98 14.09
C ILE A 40 1.32 7.53 13.68
N ILE A 41 0.87 6.68 14.61
CA ILE A 41 0.85 5.24 14.40
C ILE A 41 -0.17 4.90 13.31
N ALA A 42 -1.30 5.59 13.28
CA ALA A 42 -2.32 5.40 12.24
C ALA A 42 -1.76 5.76 10.85
N VAL A 43 -1.10 6.91 10.69
CA VAL A 43 -0.55 7.33 9.40
C VAL A 43 0.58 6.40 8.96
N LEU A 44 1.54 6.09 9.84
CA LEU A 44 2.65 5.19 9.51
C LEU A 44 2.15 3.77 9.19
N ALA A 45 1.23 3.23 9.98
CA ALA A 45 0.64 1.91 9.71
C ALA A 45 -0.15 1.90 8.40
N ALA A 46 -0.83 3.00 8.04
CA ALA A 46 -1.54 3.11 6.77
C ALA A 46 -0.57 3.10 5.57
N VAL A 47 0.52 3.86 5.63
CA VAL A 47 1.53 3.91 4.57
C VAL A 47 2.24 2.56 4.43
N ASP A 48 2.65 1.94 5.55
CA ASP A 48 3.27 0.61 5.55
C ASP A 48 2.34 -0.48 5.01
N SER A 49 1.05 -0.43 5.35
CA SER A 49 0.07 -1.38 4.85
C SER A 49 -0.12 -1.20 3.34
N LEU A 50 -0.11 0.05 2.86
CA LEU A 50 -0.20 0.36 1.44
C LEU A 50 1.03 -0.16 0.69
N ASP A 51 2.23 0.07 1.21
CA ASP A 51 3.48 -0.44 0.64
C ASP A 51 3.49 -1.97 0.54
N LYS A 52 3.13 -2.66 1.63
CA LYS A 52 3.05 -4.13 1.66
C LYS A 52 2.02 -4.66 0.67
N LYS A 53 0.85 -4.02 0.58
CA LYS A 53 -0.20 -4.42 -0.35
C LYS A 53 0.25 -4.29 -1.79
N ILE A 54 0.79 -3.13 -2.16
CA ILE A 54 1.34 -2.86 -3.49
C ILE A 54 2.43 -3.89 -3.83
N LYS A 55 3.38 -4.13 -2.93
CA LYS A 55 4.44 -5.13 -3.13
C LYS A 55 3.91 -6.54 -3.25
N ALA A 56 2.87 -6.91 -2.50
CA ALA A 56 2.23 -8.21 -2.61
C ALA A 56 1.55 -8.38 -3.97
N ASP A 57 0.76 -7.39 -4.42
CA ASP A 57 0.10 -7.40 -5.73
C ASP A 57 1.13 -7.51 -6.87
N LEU A 58 2.23 -6.75 -6.79
CA LEU A 58 3.32 -6.76 -7.78
C LEU A 58 4.26 -7.97 -7.68
N SER A 59 4.31 -8.69 -6.54
CA SER A 59 5.23 -9.83 -6.35
C SER A 59 4.94 -11.02 -7.27
N SER A 60 3.69 -11.13 -7.73
CA SER A 60 3.27 -12.14 -8.69
C SER A 60 3.81 -11.87 -10.09
N LEU A 61 4.12 -10.61 -10.38
CA LEU A 61 4.59 -10.15 -11.68
C LEU A 61 6.12 -10.16 -11.73
N ASP A 62 6.67 -10.54 -12.88
CA ASP A 62 8.10 -10.45 -13.11
C ASP A 62 8.48 -8.99 -13.37
N LYS A 63 9.31 -8.40 -12.49
CA LYS A 63 9.77 -7.00 -12.58
C LYS A 63 10.46 -6.67 -13.91
N ASN A 64 11.01 -7.67 -14.59
CA ASN A 64 11.70 -7.49 -15.86
C ASN A 64 10.75 -7.58 -17.06
N THR A 65 9.46 -7.81 -16.84
CA THR A 65 8.45 -7.82 -17.91
C THR A 65 8.41 -6.45 -18.59
N MET A 66 8.53 -6.46 -19.92
CA MET A 66 8.48 -5.26 -20.74
C MET A 66 7.13 -5.17 -21.45
N TYR A 67 6.62 -3.95 -21.55
CA TYR A 67 5.37 -3.62 -22.22
C TYR A 67 5.66 -2.69 -23.39
N LEU A 68 5.41 -3.18 -24.59
CA LEU A 68 5.50 -2.41 -25.82
C LEU A 68 4.11 -1.89 -26.21
N LYS A 69 3.96 -0.56 -26.27
CA LYS A 69 2.67 0.13 -26.49
C LYS A 69 2.89 1.53 -27.07
N SER A 70 1.81 2.17 -27.54
CA SER A 70 1.86 3.53 -28.09
C SER A 70 1.86 4.65 -27.04
N GLN A 71 1.56 4.32 -25.77
CA GLN A 71 1.49 5.27 -24.65
C GLN A 71 2.39 4.84 -23.49
N PRO A 72 3.13 5.74 -22.83
CA PRO A 72 4.00 5.41 -21.70
C PRO A 72 3.18 5.07 -20.45
N PHE A 73 3.74 4.31 -19.50
CA PHE A 73 3.18 4.15 -18.14
C PHE A 73 3.28 5.42 -17.33
N GLY A 74 4.34 6.21 -17.55
CA GLY A 74 4.68 7.37 -16.72
C GLY A 74 4.75 8.69 -17.49
N PRO A 75 5.20 9.77 -16.82
CA PRO A 75 5.50 11.03 -17.49
C PRO A 75 6.56 10.80 -18.59
N SER A 76 6.33 11.42 -19.74
CA SER A 76 7.23 11.34 -20.90
C SER A 76 7.59 12.74 -21.35
N GLU A 77 8.81 12.89 -21.85
CA GLU A 77 9.29 14.13 -22.49
C GLU A 77 8.51 14.46 -23.77
N ILE A 78 7.85 13.46 -24.37
CA ILE A 78 7.07 13.63 -25.60
C ILE A 78 5.69 14.23 -25.27
N PRO A 79 5.33 15.40 -25.85
CA PRO A 79 4.04 16.03 -25.62
C PRO A 79 2.86 15.11 -25.95
N TYR A 80 1.79 15.21 -25.17
CA TYR A 80 0.60 14.36 -25.29
C TYR A 80 0.00 14.35 -26.70
N TRP A 81 -0.17 15.53 -27.33
CA TRP A 81 -0.72 15.67 -28.69
C TRP A 81 0.09 14.94 -29.77
N LYS A 82 1.38 14.71 -29.53
CA LYS A 82 2.26 13.97 -30.45
C LYS A 82 2.16 12.47 -30.23
N ARG A 83 1.98 12.02 -28.99
CA ARG A 83 1.77 10.62 -28.63
C ARG A 83 0.46 10.07 -29.17
N GLU A 84 -0.59 10.89 -29.28
CA GLU A 84 -1.86 10.46 -29.89
C GLU A 84 -1.75 10.15 -31.40
N GLN A 85 -0.69 10.61 -32.06
CA GLN A 85 -0.43 10.33 -33.47
C GLN A 85 0.39 9.05 -33.69
N PHE A 86 0.86 8.41 -32.60
CA PHE A 86 1.68 7.22 -32.69
C PHE A 86 0.83 6.02 -33.11
N PRO A 87 1.32 5.19 -34.05
CA PRO A 87 0.61 4.00 -34.46
C PRO A 87 0.55 3.01 -33.29
N GLU A 88 -0.63 2.44 -33.07
CA GLU A 88 -0.84 1.34 -32.14
C GLU A 88 -0.06 0.10 -32.57
N VAL A 89 0.22 -0.77 -31.61
CA VAL A 89 0.95 -2.00 -31.85
C VAL A 89 0.01 -3.02 -32.48
N ASN A 90 0.40 -3.62 -33.61
CA ASN A 90 -0.45 -4.57 -34.33
C ASN A 90 -0.02 -6.03 -34.11
N TYR A 91 -0.89 -6.96 -34.52
CA TYR A 91 -0.63 -8.39 -34.39
C TYR A 91 0.54 -8.84 -35.29
N GLU A 92 0.76 -8.16 -36.41
CA GLU A 92 1.87 -8.45 -37.33
C GLU A 92 3.22 -8.09 -36.70
N GLU A 93 3.30 -6.99 -35.95
CA GLU A 93 4.47 -6.59 -35.13
C GLU A 93 4.75 -7.64 -34.06
N PHE A 94 3.70 -8.15 -33.40
CA PHE A 94 3.81 -9.26 -32.47
C PHE A 94 4.42 -10.51 -33.12
N GLN A 95 3.90 -10.93 -34.29
CA GLN A 95 4.42 -12.09 -35.01
C GLN A 95 5.86 -11.87 -35.50
N TYR A 96 6.19 -10.66 -35.94
CA TYR A 96 7.55 -10.30 -36.32
C TYR A 96 8.51 -10.42 -35.14
N LEU A 97 8.16 -9.86 -33.98
CA LEU A 97 8.96 -9.96 -32.76
C LEU A 97 9.09 -11.40 -32.28
N LYS A 98 8.00 -12.17 -32.24
CA LYS A 98 7.99 -13.58 -31.83
C LYS A 98 8.95 -14.44 -32.66
N ASN A 99 9.09 -14.16 -33.96
CA ASN A 99 9.97 -14.93 -34.85
C ASN A 99 11.43 -14.46 -34.87
N ASN A 100 11.71 -13.22 -34.44
CA ASN A 100 13.02 -12.59 -34.62
C ASN A 100 13.75 -12.25 -33.32
N LEU A 101 13.07 -12.22 -32.17
CA LEU A 101 13.72 -12.00 -30.88
C LEU A 101 14.38 -13.28 -30.37
N LYS A 102 15.57 -13.11 -29.80
CA LYS A 102 16.30 -14.14 -29.04
C LYS A 102 16.35 -13.70 -27.58
N ASN A 103 16.61 -14.61 -26.65
CA ASN A 103 16.74 -14.33 -25.20
C ASN A 103 15.45 -13.81 -24.53
N VAL A 104 14.29 -14.17 -25.08
CA VAL A 104 12.98 -13.89 -24.50
C VAL A 104 12.35 -15.24 -24.17
N GLU A 105 11.89 -15.41 -22.93
CA GLU A 105 11.23 -16.63 -22.49
C GLU A 105 9.90 -16.77 -23.24
N ASN A 106 9.00 -15.79 -23.07
CA ASN A 106 7.68 -15.78 -23.69
C ASN A 106 7.28 -14.36 -24.15
N LEU A 107 6.41 -14.31 -25.16
CA LEU A 107 5.89 -13.07 -25.73
C LEU A 107 4.38 -13.22 -25.95
N CYS A 108 3.59 -12.25 -25.51
CA CYS A 108 2.13 -12.27 -25.58
C CYS A 108 1.60 -10.99 -26.24
N TYR A 109 0.53 -11.12 -27.03
CA TYR A 109 -0.24 -9.98 -27.51
C TYR A 109 -1.55 -9.86 -26.72
N GLN A 110 -1.79 -8.68 -26.16
CA GLN A 110 -2.92 -8.42 -25.27
C GLN A 110 -3.60 -7.10 -25.63
N TYR A 111 -4.91 -7.03 -25.41
CA TYR A 111 -5.65 -5.78 -25.39
C TYR A 111 -5.96 -5.36 -23.96
N PHE A 112 -5.56 -4.14 -23.58
CA PHE A 112 -6.04 -3.51 -22.35
C PHE A 112 -7.38 -2.83 -22.67
N MET A 113 -8.47 -3.45 -22.20
CA MET A 113 -9.81 -2.95 -22.42
C MET A 113 -10.10 -1.79 -21.46
N PHE A 114 -10.64 -0.68 -21.98
CA PHE A 114 -11.07 0.45 -21.14
C PHE A 114 -12.52 0.31 -20.66
N SER A 115 -13.33 -0.46 -21.37
CA SER A 115 -14.73 -0.70 -21.06
C SER A 115 -14.91 -2.01 -20.29
N ARG A 116 -15.67 -1.95 -19.19
CA ARG A 116 -16.14 -3.14 -18.49
C ARG A 116 -17.38 -3.70 -19.16
N GLU A 117 -17.49 -5.01 -19.19
CA GLU A 117 -18.53 -5.72 -19.96
C GLU A 117 -19.49 -6.51 -19.06
N SER A 118 -20.49 -7.12 -19.69
CA SER A 118 -21.38 -8.06 -19.00
C SER A 118 -21.41 -9.41 -19.72
N ILE A 119 -21.49 -10.47 -18.92
CA ILE A 119 -21.55 -11.85 -19.37
C ILE A 119 -22.86 -12.47 -18.92
N LYS A 120 -23.48 -13.26 -19.80
CA LYS A 120 -24.82 -13.83 -19.57
C LYS A 120 -24.81 -15.35 -19.71
N TYR A 121 -25.51 -16.02 -18.80
CA TYR A 121 -25.76 -17.45 -18.83
C TYR A 121 -27.17 -17.75 -18.33
N GLU A 122 -28.02 -18.38 -19.16
CA GLU A 122 -29.38 -18.88 -18.80
C GLU A 122 -30.25 -17.93 -17.95
N GLY A 123 -30.14 -16.61 -18.18
CA GLY A 123 -30.91 -15.57 -17.46
C GLY A 123 -30.16 -14.88 -16.33
N LYS A 124 -29.02 -15.43 -15.86
CA LYS A 124 -28.09 -14.74 -14.96
C LYS A 124 -27.16 -13.83 -15.75
N THR A 125 -26.91 -12.64 -15.22
CA THR A 125 -25.98 -11.66 -15.78
C THR A 125 -25.00 -11.25 -14.70
N VAL A 126 -23.71 -11.37 -14.98
CA VAL A 126 -22.65 -10.75 -14.20
C VAL A 126 -22.19 -9.53 -14.98
N SER A 127 -22.17 -8.38 -14.32
CA SER A 127 -21.81 -7.08 -14.89
C SER A 127 -20.46 -6.64 -14.33
N ASP A 128 -19.84 -5.64 -14.97
CA ASP A 128 -18.62 -4.98 -14.47
C ASP A 128 -17.36 -5.86 -14.51
N LEU A 129 -17.31 -6.82 -15.46
CA LEU A 129 -16.16 -7.72 -15.60
C LEU A 129 -15.05 -7.11 -16.46
N ASN A 130 -13.82 -7.41 -16.08
CA ASN A 130 -12.64 -7.11 -16.87
C ASN A 130 -12.47 -8.16 -17.97
N VAL A 131 -12.43 -7.73 -19.23
CA VAL A 131 -12.16 -8.63 -20.36
C VAL A 131 -10.69 -8.52 -20.71
N VAL A 132 -10.01 -9.65 -20.78
CA VAL A 132 -8.57 -9.75 -21.00
C VAL A 132 -8.32 -10.58 -22.26
N PRO A 133 -8.35 -9.97 -23.46
CA PRO A 133 -8.07 -10.62 -24.73
C PRO A 133 -6.57 -10.84 -24.84
N VAL A 134 -6.14 -12.10 -24.90
CA VAL A 134 -4.72 -12.47 -24.85
C VAL A 134 -4.39 -13.61 -25.81
N THR A 135 -3.10 -13.81 -26.09
CA THR A 135 -2.61 -15.03 -26.73
C THR A 135 -2.31 -16.11 -25.69
N HIS A 136 -2.12 -17.36 -26.15
CA HIS A 136 -1.96 -18.51 -25.25
C HIS A 136 -0.76 -18.40 -24.30
N GLU A 137 0.30 -17.68 -24.70
CA GLU A 137 1.53 -17.47 -23.94
C GLU A 137 1.32 -16.68 -22.65
N PHE A 138 0.17 -15.99 -22.52
CA PHE A 138 -0.17 -15.21 -21.32
C PHE A 138 -0.21 -16.06 -20.05
N ALA A 139 -0.70 -17.30 -20.15
CA ALA A 139 -0.78 -18.21 -19.01
C ALA A 139 0.60 -18.50 -18.40
N ASP A 140 1.63 -18.59 -19.23
CA ASP A 140 3.00 -18.84 -18.79
C ASP A 140 3.67 -17.56 -18.26
N ILE A 141 3.41 -16.41 -18.89
CA ILE A 141 3.94 -15.11 -18.45
C ILE A 141 3.41 -14.76 -17.07
N GLN A 142 2.09 -14.90 -16.86
CA GLN A 142 1.39 -14.56 -15.61
C GLN A 142 1.32 -15.72 -14.61
N ARG A 143 1.93 -16.87 -14.94
CA ARG A 143 1.91 -18.11 -14.13
C ARG A 143 0.48 -18.44 -13.66
N MET A 144 -0.45 -18.47 -14.59
CA MET A 144 -1.86 -18.70 -14.30
C MET A 144 -2.08 -20.12 -13.75
N GLU A 145 -2.67 -20.21 -12.56
CA GLU A 145 -3.14 -21.48 -12.00
C GLU A 145 -4.60 -21.70 -12.40
N ILE A 146 -4.89 -22.82 -13.05
CA ILE A 146 -6.24 -23.22 -13.46
C ILE A 146 -6.77 -24.24 -12.45
N ASN A 147 -7.96 -23.97 -11.89
CA ASN A 147 -8.60 -24.87 -10.93
C ASN A 147 -9.32 -26.02 -11.66
N ASN A 148 -10.16 -25.66 -12.64
CA ASN A 148 -10.94 -26.60 -13.44
C ASN A 148 -10.69 -26.37 -14.93
N GLY A 149 -10.56 -27.45 -15.70
CA GLY A 149 -10.38 -27.37 -17.16
C GLY A 149 -8.95 -27.02 -17.57
N ARG A 150 -8.80 -26.16 -18.57
CA ARG A 150 -7.50 -25.74 -19.12
C ARG A 150 -7.53 -24.34 -19.71
N PHE A 151 -6.36 -23.75 -19.92
CA PHE A 151 -6.22 -22.59 -20.80
C PHE A 151 -6.33 -22.99 -22.28
N PHE A 152 -6.57 -22.02 -23.16
CA PHE A 152 -6.61 -22.27 -24.60
C PHE A 152 -5.19 -22.49 -25.16
N ASN A 153 -5.08 -23.34 -26.19
CA ASN A 153 -3.80 -23.66 -26.81
C ASN A 153 -3.47 -22.71 -27.99
N GLU A 154 -2.28 -22.87 -28.57
CA GLU A 154 -1.82 -22.04 -29.69
C GLU A 154 -2.77 -22.11 -30.90
N ALA A 155 -3.26 -23.30 -31.25
CA ALA A 155 -4.17 -23.49 -32.39
C ALA A 155 -5.51 -22.76 -32.17
N GLU A 156 -6.07 -22.84 -30.96
CA GLU A 156 -7.31 -22.14 -30.58
C GLU A 156 -7.12 -20.62 -30.57
N SER A 157 -5.97 -20.15 -30.07
CA SER A 157 -5.56 -18.74 -30.09
C SER A 157 -5.46 -18.21 -31.51
N ASN A 158 -4.79 -18.94 -32.41
CA ASN A 158 -4.59 -18.55 -33.81
C ASN A 158 -5.88 -18.64 -34.64
N ALA A 159 -6.73 -19.63 -34.38
CA ALA A 159 -7.99 -19.84 -35.11
C ALA A 159 -9.11 -18.88 -34.71
N ALA A 160 -8.87 -17.95 -33.77
CA ALA A 160 -9.91 -17.08 -33.20
C ALA A 160 -11.11 -17.89 -32.66
N SER A 161 -10.81 -18.98 -31.96
CA SER A 161 -11.84 -19.90 -31.46
C SER A 161 -12.73 -19.21 -30.44
N GLY A 162 -14.03 -19.48 -30.47
CA GLY A 162 -15.00 -18.96 -29.50
C GLY A 162 -14.91 -19.69 -28.15
N VAL A 163 -13.76 -19.60 -27.49
CA VAL A 163 -13.50 -20.19 -26.16
C VAL A 163 -13.22 -19.09 -25.13
N ILE A 164 -13.55 -19.37 -23.87
CA ILE A 164 -13.35 -18.42 -22.77
C ILE A 164 -12.91 -19.16 -21.50
N VAL A 165 -12.02 -18.53 -20.74
CA VAL A 165 -11.61 -18.94 -19.40
C VAL A 165 -12.15 -17.92 -18.41
N LEU A 166 -12.80 -18.39 -17.35
CA LEU A 166 -13.47 -17.52 -16.37
C LEU A 166 -12.63 -17.37 -15.11
N GLY A 167 -12.65 -16.17 -14.54
CA GLY A 167 -12.24 -15.92 -13.17
C GLY A 167 -13.11 -16.69 -12.16
N TYR A 168 -12.54 -17.01 -10.99
CA TYR A 168 -13.25 -17.79 -9.96
C TYR A 168 -14.58 -17.13 -9.54
N THR A 169 -14.58 -15.82 -9.25
CA THR A 169 -15.78 -15.08 -8.81
C THR A 169 -16.86 -15.06 -9.90
N ILE A 170 -16.46 -14.91 -11.16
CA ILE A 170 -17.39 -14.91 -12.30
C ILE A 170 -18.01 -16.30 -12.50
N ALA A 171 -17.20 -17.35 -12.38
CA ALA A 171 -17.69 -18.73 -12.48
C ALA A 171 -18.71 -19.04 -11.36
N GLU A 172 -18.40 -18.64 -10.12
CA GLU A 172 -19.29 -18.80 -8.96
C GLU A 172 -20.60 -18.01 -9.14
N GLY A 173 -20.54 -16.76 -9.59
CA GLY A 173 -21.71 -15.92 -9.82
C GLY A 173 -22.63 -16.43 -10.95
N LEU A 174 -22.07 -16.97 -12.03
CA LEU A 174 -22.86 -17.50 -13.15
C LEU A 174 -23.38 -18.91 -12.88
N PHE A 175 -22.53 -19.82 -12.42
CA PHE A 175 -22.82 -21.25 -12.39
C PHE A 175 -23.16 -21.78 -10.99
N GLY A 176 -22.78 -21.07 -9.91
CA GLY A 176 -22.93 -21.57 -8.54
C GLY A 176 -22.18 -22.89 -8.37
N ASP A 177 -22.88 -23.95 -7.97
CA ASP A 177 -22.33 -25.30 -7.80
C ASP A 177 -22.25 -26.12 -9.10
N ILE A 178 -22.71 -25.58 -10.24
CA ILE A 178 -22.72 -26.29 -11.53
C ILE A 178 -21.32 -26.23 -12.15
N ASP A 179 -20.84 -27.35 -12.70
CA ASP A 179 -19.58 -27.36 -13.46
C ASP A 179 -19.68 -26.42 -14.69
N PRO A 180 -18.88 -25.34 -14.73
CA PRO A 180 -18.92 -24.37 -15.82
C PRO A 180 -18.23 -24.92 -17.08
N VAL A 181 -17.34 -25.91 -16.98
CA VAL A 181 -16.55 -26.37 -18.12
C VAL A 181 -17.45 -27.05 -19.16
N GLY A 182 -17.30 -26.63 -20.41
CA GLY A 182 -18.06 -27.14 -21.56
C GLY A 182 -19.39 -26.42 -21.81
N LYS A 183 -19.83 -25.55 -20.91
CA LYS A 183 -21.04 -24.73 -21.07
C LYS A 183 -20.78 -23.53 -21.99
N SER A 184 -21.85 -22.94 -22.51
CA SER A 184 -21.79 -21.77 -23.40
C SER A 184 -22.29 -20.52 -22.68
N VAL A 185 -21.45 -19.49 -22.65
CA VAL A 185 -21.76 -18.17 -22.08
C VAL A 185 -21.84 -17.13 -23.19
N ARG A 186 -22.62 -16.07 -22.99
CA ARG A 186 -22.82 -15.02 -23.97
C ARG A 186 -22.13 -13.73 -23.55
N ILE A 187 -21.21 -13.25 -24.38
CA ILE A 187 -20.49 -11.97 -24.25
C ILE A 187 -20.29 -11.37 -25.65
N TYR A 188 -20.32 -10.03 -25.78
CA TYR A 188 -20.33 -9.34 -27.08
C TYR A 188 -21.41 -9.83 -28.06
N GLY A 189 -22.54 -10.31 -27.52
CA GLY A 189 -23.61 -10.89 -28.32
C GLY A 189 -23.31 -12.25 -28.96
N LYS A 190 -22.12 -12.83 -28.76
CA LYS A 190 -21.69 -14.14 -29.25
C LYS A 190 -21.66 -15.19 -28.13
N ASN A 191 -21.85 -16.45 -28.49
CA ASN A 191 -21.72 -17.57 -27.55
C ASN A 191 -20.28 -18.09 -27.58
N LEU A 192 -19.62 -18.11 -26.43
CA LEU A 192 -18.32 -18.74 -26.24
C LEU A 192 -18.43 -19.94 -25.32
N LYS A 193 -17.64 -20.97 -25.58
CA LYS A 193 -17.56 -22.17 -24.76
C LYS A 193 -16.56 -21.98 -23.62
N VAL A 194 -16.99 -22.21 -22.39
CA VAL A 194 -16.11 -22.19 -21.22
C VAL A 194 -15.21 -23.42 -21.26
N ILE A 195 -13.89 -23.20 -21.21
CA ILE A 195 -12.89 -24.28 -21.26
C ILE A 195 -12.09 -24.44 -19.96
N GLY A 196 -12.15 -23.43 -19.08
CA GLY A 196 -11.51 -23.50 -17.78
C GLY A 196 -11.91 -22.37 -16.85
N VAL A 197 -11.52 -22.53 -15.58
CA VAL A 197 -11.73 -21.57 -14.50
C VAL A 197 -10.42 -21.38 -13.76
N THR A 198 -10.02 -20.13 -13.52
CA THR A 198 -8.82 -19.82 -12.75
C THR A 198 -8.97 -20.23 -11.29
N LYS A 199 -7.86 -20.54 -10.64
CA LYS A 199 -7.83 -20.75 -9.19
C LYS A 199 -8.00 -19.41 -8.49
N LYS A 200 -8.81 -19.42 -7.42
CA LYS A 200 -9.04 -18.26 -6.57
C LYS A 200 -7.71 -17.74 -6.03
N LYS A 201 -7.31 -16.54 -6.47
CA LYS A 201 -6.14 -15.83 -5.95
C LYS A 201 -6.52 -14.82 -4.86
N GLY A 202 -7.80 -14.52 -4.72
CA GLY A 202 -8.30 -13.44 -3.87
C GLY A 202 -8.42 -12.14 -4.66
N GLN A 203 -9.16 -11.18 -4.11
CA GLN A 203 -9.24 -9.85 -4.73
C GLN A 203 -7.90 -9.10 -4.52
N SER A 204 -7.28 -8.61 -5.59
CA SER A 204 -6.31 -7.51 -5.49
C SER A 204 -7.11 -6.23 -5.23
N MET A 205 -7.49 -6.04 -3.97
CA MET A 205 -8.52 -5.09 -3.56
C MET A 205 -8.08 -3.59 -3.60
N GLY A 206 -7.25 -3.14 -4.54
CA GLY A 206 -6.80 -1.74 -4.47
C GLY A 206 -6.21 -1.11 -5.71
N LEU A 207 -5.40 -1.83 -6.50
CA LEU A 207 -4.67 -1.25 -7.62
C LEU A 207 -4.48 -2.28 -8.75
N GLY A 208 -5.60 -2.79 -9.28
CA GLY A 208 -5.64 -3.72 -10.41
C GLY A 208 -6.90 -4.56 -10.39
N ASP A 209 -7.46 -4.88 -11.56
CA ASP A 209 -8.56 -5.85 -11.63
C ASP A 209 -8.02 -7.24 -11.25
N SER A 210 -8.70 -7.95 -10.35
CA SER A 210 -8.28 -9.30 -9.95
C SER A 210 -8.44 -10.30 -11.11
N ASP A 211 -7.55 -11.28 -11.19
CA ASP A 211 -7.73 -12.46 -12.04
C ASP A 211 -9.06 -13.19 -11.75
N ASP A 212 -9.60 -13.04 -10.53
CA ASP A 212 -10.87 -13.66 -10.11
C ASP A 212 -12.10 -12.96 -10.74
N ASP A 213 -11.99 -11.67 -11.05
CA ASP A 213 -13.04 -10.83 -11.65
C ASP A 213 -12.78 -10.54 -13.15
N SER A 214 -11.87 -11.32 -13.75
CA SER A 214 -11.45 -11.20 -15.13
C SER A 214 -11.90 -12.40 -15.98
N VAL A 215 -12.16 -12.16 -17.26
CA VAL A 215 -12.37 -13.23 -18.26
C VAL A 215 -11.29 -13.19 -19.31
N PHE A 216 -10.76 -14.36 -19.67
CA PHE A 216 -9.68 -14.48 -20.66
C PHE A 216 -10.21 -15.13 -21.93
N LEU A 217 -9.89 -14.52 -23.07
CA LEU A 217 -10.32 -15.01 -24.38
C LEU A 217 -9.22 -14.78 -25.43
N PRO A 218 -9.20 -15.54 -26.53
CA PRO A 218 -8.24 -15.33 -27.60
C PRO A 218 -8.32 -13.91 -28.18
N VAL A 219 -7.21 -13.17 -28.21
CA VAL A 219 -7.16 -11.81 -28.78
C VAL A 219 -7.65 -11.77 -30.24
N ASN A 220 -7.34 -12.82 -31.02
CA ASN A 220 -7.79 -12.94 -32.40
C ASN A 220 -9.33 -13.04 -32.54
N PHE A 221 -10.04 -13.51 -31.51
CA PHE A 221 -11.51 -13.53 -31.49
C PHE A 221 -12.07 -12.11 -31.52
N LEU A 222 -11.56 -11.21 -30.67
CA LEU A 222 -11.99 -9.81 -30.68
C LEU A 222 -11.48 -9.05 -31.89
N ARG A 223 -10.25 -9.32 -32.33
CA ARG A 223 -9.71 -8.76 -33.56
C ARG A 223 -10.62 -9.02 -34.76
N ARG A 224 -11.19 -10.24 -34.86
CA ARG A 224 -12.15 -10.56 -35.93
C ARG A 224 -13.50 -9.87 -35.77
N LEU A 225 -13.92 -9.55 -34.54
CA LEU A 225 -15.21 -8.90 -34.26
C LEU A 225 -15.16 -7.38 -34.41
N PHE A 226 -14.10 -6.74 -33.92
CA PHE A 226 -13.98 -5.28 -33.81
C PHE A 226 -12.86 -4.68 -34.68
N GLY A 227 -12.02 -5.51 -35.28
CA GLY A 227 -10.83 -5.07 -36.01
C GLY A 227 -9.64 -4.77 -35.09
N ASP A 228 -8.60 -4.19 -35.68
CA ASP A 228 -7.35 -3.84 -34.99
C ASP A 228 -7.32 -2.42 -34.40
N ASN A 229 -8.26 -1.55 -34.80
CA ASN A 229 -8.23 -0.12 -34.47
C ASN A 229 -9.50 0.32 -33.74
N GLY A 230 -9.61 0.00 -32.45
CA GLY A 230 -10.75 0.37 -31.62
C GLY A 230 -10.37 1.37 -30.54
N LYS A 231 -11.12 2.46 -30.39
CA LYS A 231 -10.90 3.46 -29.31
C LYS A 231 -11.16 2.93 -27.89
N ASN A 232 -11.68 1.72 -27.77
CA ASN A 232 -12.09 1.12 -26.49
C ASN A 232 -11.03 0.17 -25.90
N PHE A 233 -9.91 -0.02 -26.59
CA PHE A 233 -8.82 -0.86 -26.13
C PHE A 233 -7.47 -0.28 -26.53
N LEU A 234 -6.43 -0.66 -25.78
CA LEU A 234 -5.04 -0.38 -26.13
C LEU A 234 -4.32 -1.70 -26.46
N PRO A 235 -3.81 -1.87 -27.68
CA PRO A 235 -2.96 -2.99 -28.02
C PRO A 235 -1.60 -2.91 -27.32
N VAL A 236 -1.20 -4.03 -26.72
CA VAL A 236 0.05 -4.14 -25.96
C VAL A 236 0.73 -5.47 -26.28
N ILE A 237 2.04 -5.41 -26.53
CA ILE A 237 2.88 -6.60 -26.55
C ILE A 237 3.58 -6.71 -25.20
N VAL A 238 3.37 -7.83 -24.51
CA VAL A 238 4.01 -8.15 -23.24
C VAL A 238 5.17 -9.11 -23.51
N ILE A 239 6.36 -8.75 -23.05
CA ILE A 239 7.60 -9.45 -23.35
C ILE A 239 8.24 -9.84 -22.03
N LYS A 240 8.44 -11.14 -21.81
CA LYS A 240 9.13 -11.66 -20.63
C LYS A 240 10.55 -12.10 -21.00
N PRO A 241 11.58 -11.34 -20.62
CA PRO A 241 12.97 -11.72 -20.89
C PRO A 241 13.35 -12.99 -20.12
N GLU A 242 14.36 -13.72 -20.59
CA GLU A 242 14.94 -14.83 -19.84
C GLU A 242 15.57 -14.34 -18.52
N LYS A 243 15.59 -15.21 -17.49
CA LYS A 243 16.01 -14.85 -16.12
C LYS A 243 17.41 -14.24 -16.00
N GLU A 244 18.33 -14.61 -16.90
CA GLU A 244 19.73 -14.15 -16.90
C GLU A 244 20.02 -13.14 -18.03
N ALA A 245 18.99 -12.70 -18.77
CA ALA A 245 19.18 -11.75 -19.85
C ALA A 245 19.47 -10.34 -19.31
N ASP A 246 20.39 -9.63 -19.97
CA ASP A 246 20.60 -8.21 -19.75
C ASP A 246 19.37 -7.43 -20.26
N VAL A 247 18.59 -6.90 -19.32
CA VAL A 247 17.33 -6.19 -19.57
C VAL A 247 17.55 -4.97 -20.49
N ASP A 248 18.66 -4.24 -20.32
CA ASP A 248 18.95 -3.08 -21.15
C ASP A 248 19.37 -3.49 -22.57
N ALA A 249 20.10 -4.61 -22.70
CA ALA A 249 20.44 -5.17 -23.99
C ALA A 249 19.19 -5.66 -24.75
N VAL A 250 18.28 -6.38 -24.07
CA VAL A 250 17.01 -6.84 -24.65
C VAL A 250 16.12 -5.65 -25.04
N LYS A 251 16.06 -4.61 -24.20
CA LYS A 251 15.35 -3.36 -24.49
C LYS A 251 15.91 -2.68 -25.74
N GLY A 252 17.24 -2.61 -25.86
CA GLY A 252 17.92 -2.08 -27.04
C GLY A 252 17.60 -2.87 -28.31
N GLU A 253 17.62 -4.21 -28.22
CA GLU A 253 17.32 -5.09 -29.34
C GLU A 253 15.86 -4.94 -29.82
N ILE A 254 14.88 -4.95 -28.91
CA ILE A 254 13.46 -4.77 -29.23
C ILE A 254 13.23 -3.41 -29.88
N THR A 255 13.80 -2.35 -29.28
CA THR A 255 13.71 -0.98 -29.82
C THR A 255 14.23 -0.92 -31.25
N GLN A 256 15.40 -1.49 -31.52
CA GLN A 256 15.96 -1.51 -32.89
C GLN A 256 15.09 -2.30 -33.86
N LYS A 257 14.58 -3.47 -33.47
CA LYS A 257 13.72 -4.29 -34.34
C LYS A 257 12.41 -3.59 -34.69
N ILE A 258 11.75 -2.96 -33.73
CA ILE A 258 10.51 -2.21 -33.99
C ILE A 258 10.78 -0.96 -34.82
N ARG A 259 11.87 -0.22 -34.57
CA ARG A 259 12.26 0.91 -35.43
C ARG A 259 12.46 0.47 -36.88
N ASN A 260 13.16 -0.65 -37.09
CA ASN A 260 13.38 -1.20 -38.42
C ASN A 260 12.07 -1.65 -39.08
N TYR A 261 11.19 -2.33 -38.33
CA TYR A 261 9.89 -2.77 -38.82
C TYR A 261 8.99 -1.58 -39.23
N ARG A 262 8.98 -0.53 -38.41
CA ARG A 262 8.19 0.70 -38.65
C ARG A 262 8.86 1.70 -39.60
N GLY A 263 10.09 1.44 -40.04
CA GLY A 263 10.86 2.34 -40.90
C GLY A 263 11.27 3.67 -40.25
N VAL A 264 11.40 3.71 -38.92
CA VAL A 264 11.79 4.91 -38.16
C VAL A 264 13.28 5.20 -38.39
N LYS A 265 13.59 6.39 -38.91
CA LYS A 265 14.97 6.75 -39.28
C LYS A 265 15.82 7.08 -38.07
N GLN A 266 17.14 7.09 -38.26
CA GLN A 266 18.08 7.56 -37.24
C GLN A 266 17.86 9.06 -36.96
N GLY A 267 17.69 9.42 -35.70
CA GLY A 267 17.40 10.80 -35.27
C GLY A 267 15.90 11.15 -35.20
N GLU A 268 15.01 10.28 -35.70
CA GLU A 268 13.59 10.38 -35.42
C GLU A 268 13.27 9.84 -34.02
N ILE A 269 12.25 10.43 -33.41
CA ILE A 269 11.74 10.04 -32.10
C ILE A 269 11.04 8.70 -32.21
N ASP A 270 11.25 7.82 -31.25
CA ASP A 270 10.53 6.55 -31.20
C ASP A 270 9.02 6.81 -31.06
N ASN A 271 8.24 6.21 -31.95
CA ASN A 271 6.78 6.31 -31.98
C ASN A 271 6.11 5.19 -31.18
N PHE A 272 6.83 4.63 -30.21
CA PHE A 272 6.40 3.58 -29.29
C PHE A 272 7.13 3.76 -27.96
N PHE A 273 6.57 3.15 -26.93
CA PHE A 273 7.17 3.09 -25.61
C PHE A 273 7.41 1.63 -25.25
N LEU A 274 8.62 1.35 -24.78
CA LEU A 274 9.02 0.08 -24.22
C LEU A 274 9.30 0.29 -22.74
N ASP A 275 8.26 0.10 -21.94
CA ASP A 275 8.32 0.32 -20.49
C ASP A 275 8.61 -1.00 -19.78
N ILE A 276 9.44 -0.96 -18.75
CA ILE A 276 9.75 -2.11 -17.90
C ILE A 276 8.96 -1.98 -16.60
N LEU A 277 8.43 -3.08 -16.08
CA LEU A 277 7.65 -3.07 -14.84
C LEU A 277 8.46 -2.55 -13.64
N SER A 278 9.78 -2.77 -13.61
CA SER A 278 10.68 -2.23 -12.58
C SER A 278 10.64 -0.70 -12.50
N GLY A 279 10.63 0.00 -13.64
CA GLY A 279 10.52 1.46 -13.67
C GLY A 279 9.19 1.96 -13.10
N PHE A 280 8.11 1.17 -13.26
CA PHE A 280 6.83 1.45 -12.62
C PHE A 280 6.90 1.20 -11.10
N THR A 281 7.53 0.12 -10.65
CA THR A 281 7.73 -0.10 -9.20
C THR A 281 8.56 1.00 -8.55
N ASP A 282 9.60 1.50 -9.22
CA ASP A 282 10.45 2.57 -8.70
C ASP A 282 9.67 3.89 -8.56
N MET A 283 8.76 4.17 -9.51
CA MET A 283 7.86 5.32 -9.42
C MET A 283 6.92 5.21 -8.21
N ILE A 284 6.35 4.02 -7.98
CA ILE A 284 5.49 3.78 -6.82
C ILE A 284 6.28 3.89 -5.51
N ASP A 285 7.49 3.33 -5.45
CA ASP A 285 8.39 3.48 -4.30
C ASP A 285 8.69 4.97 -4.03
N GLY A 286 8.85 5.80 -5.07
CA GLY A 286 9.00 7.26 -4.93
C GLY A 286 7.76 7.96 -4.36
N VAL A 287 6.56 7.53 -4.75
CA VAL A 287 5.29 8.05 -4.20
C VAL A 287 5.13 7.61 -2.75
N ILE A 288 5.38 6.35 -2.43
CA ILE A 288 5.35 5.81 -1.06
C ILE A 288 6.34 6.57 -0.19
N GLY A 289 7.58 6.77 -0.63
CA GLY A 289 8.57 7.55 0.11
C GLY A 289 8.14 9.00 0.35
N SER A 290 7.39 9.60 -0.57
CA SER A 290 6.80 10.94 -0.39
C SER A 290 5.67 10.94 0.65
N LEU A 291 4.83 9.90 0.65
CA LEU A 291 3.79 9.68 1.67
C LEU A 291 4.40 9.41 3.05
N GLU A 292 5.48 8.65 3.13
CA GLU A 292 6.24 8.43 4.36
C GLU A 292 6.81 9.75 4.90
N ALA A 293 7.46 10.55 4.04
CA ALA A 293 8.00 11.85 4.43
C ALA A 293 6.91 12.81 4.92
N GLY A 294 5.77 12.86 4.22
CA GLY A 294 4.60 13.62 4.66
C GLY A 294 4.03 13.09 5.99
N GLY A 295 3.97 11.77 6.13
CA GLY A 295 3.55 11.10 7.36
C GLY A 295 4.44 11.44 8.55
N TRP A 296 5.76 11.45 8.37
CA TRP A 296 6.72 11.90 9.38
C TRP A 296 6.56 13.37 9.74
N MET A 297 6.28 14.24 8.78
CA MET A 297 6.04 15.66 9.04
C MET A 297 4.79 15.88 9.89
N ILE A 298 3.66 15.28 9.50
CA ILE A 298 2.39 15.34 10.24
C ILE A 298 2.55 14.73 11.63
N SER A 299 3.29 13.63 11.71
CA SER A 299 3.65 12.96 12.96
C SER A 299 4.46 13.87 13.87
N GLY A 300 5.49 14.54 13.34
CA GLY A 300 6.32 15.49 14.06
C GLY A 300 5.51 16.66 14.65
N PHE A 301 4.60 17.24 13.87
CA PHE A 301 3.70 18.29 14.39
C PHE A 301 2.73 17.76 15.47
N SER A 302 2.14 16.59 15.24
CA SER A 302 1.23 15.96 16.21
C SER A 302 1.93 15.69 17.55
N LEU A 303 3.19 15.29 17.49
CA LEU A 303 4.06 15.10 18.65
C LEU A 303 4.37 16.38 19.38
N LEU A 304 4.70 17.45 18.65
CA LEU A 304 4.95 18.75 19.25
C LEU A 304 3.72 19.25 20.01
N VAL A 305 2.53 19.15 19.39
CA VAL A 305 1.26 19.53 20.03
C VAL A 305 0.99 18.68 21.28
N GLY A 306 1.14 17.36 21.19
CA GLY A 306 1.00 16.46 22.34
C GLY A 306 2.01 16.76 23.45
N GLY A 307 3.26 17.03 23.07
CA GLY A 307 4.35 17.39 23.96
C GLY A 307 4.12 18.72 24.69
N PHE A 308 3.63 19.75 24.00
CA PHE A 308 3.21 21.01 24.64
C PHE A 308 2.06 20.80 25.62
N GLY A 309 1.11 19.93 25.28
CA GLY A 309 0.02 19.54 26.19
C GLY A 309 0.55 18.95 27.50
N ILE A 310 1.49 18.00 27.40
CA ILE A 310 2.16 17.39 28.56
C ILE A 310 2.91 18.44 29.37
N ALA A 311 3.76 19.23 28.72
CA ALA A 311 4.59 20.23 29.39
C ALA A 311 3.74 21.25 30.17
N ASN A 312 2.69 21.76 29.55
CA ASN A 312 1.78 22.74 30.17
C ASN A 312 1.12 22.16 31.43
N ILE A 313 0.64 20.92 31.34
CA ILE A 313 0.00 20.25 32.47
C ILE A 313 1.00 19.96 33.59
N MET A 314 2.23 19.57 33.25
CA MET A 314 3.28 19.38 34.22
C MET A 314 3.68 20.70 34.92
N PHE A 315 3.73 21.83 34.21
CA PHE A 315 3.93 23.14 34.85
C PHE A 315 2.83 23.48 35.85
N VAL A 316 1.57 23.23 35.51
CA VAL A 316 0.44 23.42 36.43
C VAL A 316 0.55 22.50 37.65
N SER A 317 0.88 21.21 37.45
CA SER A 317 1.09 20.25 38.54
C SER A 317 2.23 20.65 39.48
N VAL A 318 3.33 21.21 38.95
CA VAL A 318 4.43 21.73 39.76
C VAL A 318 3.95 22.92 40.60
N LYS A 319 3.23 23.87 40.00
CA LYS A 319 2.70 25.03 40.71
C LYS A 319 1.78 24.63 41.87
N GLU A 320 0.88 23.68 41.64
CA GLU A 320 -0.04 23.20 42.69
C GLU A 320 0.65 22.44 43.82
N ARG A 321 1.77 21.78 43.52
CA ARG A 321 2.55 21.01 44.51
C ARG A 321 3.73 21.78 45.08
N THR A 322 3.87 23.07 44.77
CA THR A 322 4.99 23.92 45.21
C THR A 322 5.24 23.82 46.72
N ASN A 323 4.19 23.95 47.53
CA ASN A 323 4.29 23.89 48.99
C ASN A 323 4.81 22.52 49.48
N LEU A 324 4.27 21.42 48.93
CA LEU A 324 4.69 20.05 49.25
C LEU A 324 6.17 19.81 48.87
N ILE A 325 6.60 20.32 47.73
CA ILE A 325 8.01 20.24 47.28
C ILE A 325 8.91 21.01 48.27
N GLY A 326 8.48 22.19 48.73
CA GLY A 326 9.21 22.99 49.72
C GLY A 326 9.40 22.23 51.04
N ILE A 327 8.35 21.56 51.54
CA ILE A 327 8.42 20.73 52.75
C ILE A 327 9.39 19.56 52.55
N GLN A 328 9.29 18.84 51.42
CA GLN A 328 10.19 17.72 51.12
C GLN A 328 11.66 18.13 51.06
N LYS A 329 11.96 19.27 50.41
CA LYS A 329 13.32 19.81 50.35
C LYS A 329 13.83 20.25 51.72
N SER A 330 12.97 20.85 52.55
CA SER A 330 13.30 21.26 53.91
C SER A 330 13.62 20.07 54.81
N LEU A 331 12.99 18.91 54.54
CA LEU A 331 13.29 17.62 55.19
C LEU A 331 14.52 16.91 54.60
N GLY A 332 15.21 17.51 53.62
CA GLY A 332 16.46 17.00 53.05
C GLY A 332 16.36 16.28 51.69
N ALA A 333 15.22 16.36 50.99
CA ALA A 333 15.10 15.79 49.65
C ALA A 333 16.06 16.47 48.66
N LYS A 334 16.89 15.67 47.96
CA LYS A 334 17.84 16.17 46.95
C LYS A 334 17.10 16.63 45.69
N ASN A 335 17.60 17.65 45.00
CA ASN A 335 17.03 18.13 43.72
C ASN A 335 16.84 17.00 42.69
N LYS A 336 17.78 16.04 42.62
CA LYS A 336 17.67 14.86 41.74
C LYS A 336 16.46 13.99 42.07
N PHE A 337 16.08 13.87 43.34
CA PHE A 337 14.91 13.08 43.75
C PHE A 337 13.62 13.70 43.19
N ILE A 338 13.44 15.00 43.39
CA ILE A 338 12.28 15.76 42.88
C ILE A 338 12.25 15.72 41.35
N LEU A 339 13.41 15.89 40.69
CA LEU A 339 13.52 15.79 39.23
C LEU A 339 13.01 14.43 38.72
N PHE A 340 13.52 13.32 39.26
CA PHE A 340 13.12 11.98 38.84
C PHE A 340 11.65 11.69 39.13
N GLN A 341 11.11 12.19 40.24
CA GLN A 341 9.69 12.03 40.56
C GLN A 341 8.79 12.63 39.46
N PHE A 342 9.01 13.90 39.09
CA PHE A 342 8.19 14.55 38.06
C PHE A 342 8.45 14.00 36.66
N LEU A 343 9.70 13.65 36.34
CA LEU A 343 10.04 13.04 35.06
C LEU A 343 9.37 11.67 34.90
N PHE A 344 9.33 10.88 35.97
CA PHE A 344 8.68 9.59 35.99
C PHE A 344 7.15 9.71 35.88
N GLU A 345 6.54 10.71 36.52
CA GLU A 345 5.11 11.04 36.35
C GLU A 345 4.78 11.38 34.88
N ALA A 346 5.62 12.17 34.21
CA ALA A 346 5.45 12.50 32.80
C ALA A 346 5.61 11.28 31.88
N ILE A 347 6.61 10.42 32.12
CA ILE A 347 6.84 9.20 31.33
C ILE A 347 5.66 8.24 31.49
N ILE A 348 5.17 8.00 32.71
CA ILE A 348 4.00 7.12 32.95
C ILE A 348 2.78 7.64 32.20
N LEU A 349 2.51 8.94 32.28
CA LEU A 349 1.43 9.57 31.54
C LEU A 349 1.52 9.29 30.03
N CYS A 350 2.73 9.39 29.46
CA CYS A 350 2.96 9.15 28.05
C CYS A 350 2.85 7.68 27.65
N VAL A 351 3.33 6.77 28.50
CA VAL A 351 3.18 5.33 28.25
C VAL A 351 1.72 4.92 28.32
N ILE A 352 0.95 5.40 29.29
CA ILE A 352 -0.49 5.12 29.38
C ILE A 352 -1.22 5.70 28.17
N GLY A 353 -0.94 6.96 27.81
CA GLY A 353 -1.53 7.58 26.62
C GLY A 353 -1.15 6.87 25.33
N GLY A 354 0.09 6.37 25.23
CA GLY A 354 0.56 5.59 24.09
C GLY A 354 -0.11 4.23 23.99
N MET A 355 -0.29 3.52 25.10
CA MET A 355 -1.03 2.26 25.12
C MET A 355 -2.49 2.45 24.72
N ILE A 356 -3.15 3.51 25.21
CA ILE A 356 -4.53 3.81 24.82
C ILE A 356 -4.59 4.21 23.34
N GLY A 357 -3.64 5.02 22.86
CA GLY A 357 -3.53 5.41 21.46
C GLY A 357 -3.37 4.18 20.56
N LEU A 358 -2.44 3.29 20.90
CA LEU A 358 -2.24 2.01 20.21
C LEU A 358 -3.50 1.16 20.20
N PHE A 359 -4.19 1.05 21.33
CA PHE A 359 -5.44 0.29 21.44
C PHE A 359 -6.53 0.88 20.53
N LEU A 360 -6.64 2.21 20.45
CA LEU A 360 -7.56 2.87 19.53
C LEU A 360 -7.19 2.62 18.06
N VAL A 361 -5.90 2.68 17.69
CA VAL A 361 -5.46 2.34 16.33
C VAL A 361 -5.79 0.88 16.02
N TRP A 362 -5.60 -0.03 16.97
CA TRP A 362 -5.93 -1.45 16.79
C TRP A 362 -7.42 -1.68 16.54
N ILE A 363 -8.30 -1.03 17.32
CA ILE A 363 -9.75 -1.08 17.09
C ILE A 363 -10.10 -0.52 15.70
N ILE A 364 -9.54 0.64 15.36
CA ILE A 364 -9.82 1.29 14.07
C ILE A 364 -9.31 0.44 12.92
N ALA A 365 -8.11 -0.14 13.02
CA ALA A 365 -7.56 -1.05 12.03
C ALA A 365 -8.45 -2.29 11.84
N MET A 366 -9.00 -2.86 12.92
CA MET A 366 -9.92 -4.00 12.83
C MET A 366 -11.24 -3.61 12.16
N ILE A 367 -11.82 -2.46 12.50
CA ILE A 367 -13.04 -1.95 11.88
C ILE A 367 -12.79 -1.67 10.40
N LEU A 368 -11.73 -0.93 10.07
CA LEU A 368 -11.39 -0.60 8.69
C LEU A 368 -11.08 -1.86 7.88
N SER A 369 -10.39 -2.85 8.43
CA SER A 369 -10.12 -4.10 7.69
C SER A 369 -11.38 -4.95 7.45
N SER A 370 -12.46 -4.70 8.19
CA SER A 370 -13.75 -5.39 7.99
C SER A 370 -14.69 -4.65 7.04
N VAL A 371 -14.55 -3.32 6.94
CA VAL A 371 -15.41 -2.44 6.12
C VAL A 371 -14.76 -2.16 4.78
N LEU A 372 -13.44 -1.99 4.79
CA LEU A 372 -12.61 -1.83 3.62
C LEU A 372 -11.97 -3.18 3.33
N ASP A 373 -11.93 -3.49 2.06
CA ASP A 373 -11.22 -4.58 1.43
C ASP A 373 -9.68 -4.31 1.47
N PHE A 374 -9.17 -3.91 2.64
CA PHE A 374 -7.79 -3.50 2.85
C PHE A 374 -7.35 -3.94 4.25
N GLU A 375 -6.43 -4.90 4.29
CA GLU A 375 -5.84 -5.35 5.55
C GLU A 375 -4.91 -4.27 6.12
N PHE A 376 -5.35 -3.62 7.21
CA PHE A 376 -4.48 -2.74 7.98
C PHE A 376 -3.60 -3.59 8.91
N VAL A 377 -2.32 -3.72 8.55
CA VAL A 377 -1.37 -4.52 9.32
C VAL A 377 -0.60 -3.62 10.29
N LEU A 378 -0.90 -3.74 11.57
CA LEU A 378 -0.09 -3.17 12.65
C LEU A 378 1.17 -4.02 12.86
N GLY A 379 2.25 -3.66 12.17
CA GLY A 379 3.55 -4.28 12.36
C GLY A 379 4.10 -4.02 13.77
N LEU A 380 4.76 -5.02 14.36
CA LEU A 380 5.47 -4.88 15.65
C LEU A 380 6.48 -3.70 15.62
N GLY A 381 7.09 -3.44 14.46
CA GLY A 381 7.97 -2.29 14.25
C GLY A 381 7.29 -0.96 14.56
N ASN A 382 6.08 -0.71 14.03
CA ASN A 382 5.32 0.52 14.26
C ASN A 382 4.87 0.68 15.71
N ILE A 383 4.58 -0.44 16.38
CA ILE A 383 4.23 -0.44 17.81
C ILE A 383 5.43 -0.04 18.66
N ILE A 384 6.59 -0.65 18.42
CA ILE A 384 7.83 -0.34 19.15
C ILE A 384 8.24 1.10 18.87
N LEU A 385 8.20 1.52 17.62
CA LEU A 385 8.57 2.86 17.18
C LEU A 385 7.63 3.89 17.82
N GLY A 386 6.31 3.71 17.72
CA GLY A 386 5.32 4.60 18.33
C GLY A 386 5.44 4.70 19.86
N THR A 387 5.64 3.56 20.54
CA THR A 387 5.85 3.53 22.00
C THR A 387 7.17 4.19 22.40
N GLY A 388 8.24 3.93 21.65
CA GLY A 388 9.55 4.54 21.86
C GLY A 388 9.51 6.05 21.68
N LEU A 389 8.86 6.53 20.62
CA LEU A 389 8.66 7.95 20.36
C LEU A 389 7.87 8.63 21.48
N ALA A 390 6.79 7.99 21.95
CA ALA A 390 5.99 8.47 23.06
C ALA A 390 6.82 8.63 24.35
N ALA A 391 7.69 7.66 24.65
CA ALA A 391 8.58 7.74 25.81
C ALA A 391 9.60 8.88 25.67
N VAL A 392 10.22 9.04 24.50
CA VAL A 392 11.17 10.14 24.21
C VAL A 392 10.50 11.49 24.39
N ILE A 393 9.26 11.64 23.94
CA ILE A 393 8.56 12.93 23.97
C ILE A 393 8.03 13.24 25.35
N GLY A 394 7.56 12.23 26.09
CA GLY A 394 7.28 12.37 27.51
C GLY A 394 8.50 12.83 28.31
N LEU A 395 9.68 12.29 27.97
CA LEU A 395 10.94 12.71 28.59
C LEU A 395 11.26 14.19 28.26
N ILE A 396 11.24 14.57 26.97
CA ILE A 396 11.56 15.93 26.53
C ILE A 396 10.58 16.96 27.10
N SER A 397 9.28 16.68 27.03
CA SER A 397 8.24 17.58 27.52
C SER A 397 8.18 17.64 29.05
N GLY A 398 8.55 16.56 29.75
CA GLY A 398 8.60 16.50 31.20
C GLY A 398 9.85 17.14 31.82
N ILE A 399 10.96 17.26 31.07
CA ILE A 399 12.24 17.68 31.65
C ILE A 399 12.22 19.13 32.12
N LEU A 400 11.65 20.06 31.35
CA LEU A 400 11.63 21.48 31.69
C LEU A 400 10.82 21.73 32.98
N PRO A 401 9.56 21.26 33.11
CA PRO A 401 8.82 21.38 34.36
C PRO A 401 9.50 20.69 35.55
N ALA A 402 10.09 19.51 35.34
CA ALA A 402 10.77 18.77 36.40
C ALA A 402 12.02 19.52 36.90
N ILE A 403 12.77 20.17 36.00
CA ILE A 403 13.89 21.04 36.37
C ILE A 403 13.38 22.21 37.20
N SER A 404 12.33 22.91 36.74
CA SER A 404 11.72 24.01 37.49
C SER A 404 11.31 23.59 38.91
N ALA A 405 10.66 22.43 39.07
CA ALA A 405 10.31 21.87 40.38
C ALA A 405 11.53 21.57 41.25
N SER A 406 12.56 20.97 40.65
CA SER A 406 13.78 20.58 41.35
C SER A 406 14.65 21.76 41.81
N GLN A 407 14.43 22.96 41.28
CA GLN A 407 15.21 24.16 41.59
C GLN A 407 14.50 25.15 42.51
N LEU A 408 13.26 24.89 42.92
CA LEU A 408 12.52 25.73 43.87
C LEU A 408 13.27 25.92 45.19
N ASP A 409 13.35 27.17 45.67
CA ASP A 409 13.86 27.47 47.01
C ASP A 409 12.86 26.96 48.08
N PRO A 410 13.29 26.16 49.06
CA PRO A 410 12.39 25.61 50.08
C PRO A 410 11.62 26.68 50.85
N VAL A 411 12.24 27.83 51.14
CA VAL A 411 11.65 28.91 51.93
C VAL A 411 10.58 29.63 51.13
N GLU A 412 10.87 29.96 49.86
CA GLU A 412 9.89 30.59 48.97
C GLU A 412 8.74 29.64 48.62
N ALA A 413 9.03 28.35 48.44
CA ALA A 413 8.04 27.35 48.09
C ALA A 413 7.00 27.14 49.21
N ILE A 414 7.41 27.21 50.47
CA ILE A 414 6.50 27.13 51.63
C ILE A 414 5.69 28.44 51.75
N ARG A 415 6.32 29.59 51.53
CA ARG A 415 5.66 30.91 51.63
C ARG A 415 4.63 31.16 50.52
N SER A 416 4.90 30.71 49.31
CA SER A 416 4.02 30.89 48.13
C SER A 416 2.82 29.95 48.11
N GLY A 417 2.80 28.95 48.99
CA GLY A 417 1.70 28.01 49.14
C GLY A 417 0.66 28.37 50.20
N MET A 418 0.71 29.61 50.73
CA MET A 418 -0.32 30.19 51.60
C MET A 418 -1.30 31.06 50.82
#